data_AF-A0A2V9NJC9-F1
#
_entry.id   AF-A0A2V9NJC9-F1
#
_cell.length_a   1.000
_cell.length_b   1.000
_cell.length_c   1.000
_cell.angle_alpha   90.00
_cell.angle_beta   90.00
_cell.angle_gamma   90.00
#
_symmetry.space_group_name_H-M   'P 1'
#
loop_
_entity.id
_entity.type
_entity.pdbx_description
1 polymer ?
#
loop_
_entity_poly.entity_id
_entity_poly.type
_entity_poly.pdbx_seq_one_letter_code
_entity_poly.pdbx_strand_id
1 'polypeptide(L)'
;MKCLLAALLVFVSSLAVTGCGKIFVRGELGGSSIVQTASGFVSVVQFTNMADGNGTFIDMTLITFLLNGNATTMTFCGDQRNQFAVDQFVRANFTPGQPCADLITVVIGFH
;
A
#
# COMPACT_ATOMS: atom_id res chain seq x y z
N MET A 1 39.11 24.85 29.35
CA MET A 1 38.91 23.46 28.90
C MET A 1 37.55 22.84 29.32
N LYS A 2 36.70 23.55 30.09
CA LYS A 2 35.42 23.05 30.61
C LYS A 2 34.24 23.16 29.62
N CYS A 3 34.25 24.24 28.83
CA CYS A 3 33.15 24.57 27.91
C CYS A 3 33.15 23.70 26.64
N LEU A 4 34.32 23.19 26.23
CA LEU A 4 34.45 22.28 25.08
C LEU A 4 33.83 20.91 25.35
N LEU A 5 33.96 20.40 26.58
CA LEU A 5 33.34 19.14 27.01
C LEU A 5 31.80 19.26 27.06
N ALA A 6 31.27 20.39 27.55
CA ALA A 6 29.84 20.64 27.58
C ALA A 6 29.24 20.77 26.16
N ALA A 7 29.94 21.45 25.25
CA ALA A 7 29.51 21.57 23.86
C ALA A 7 29.50 20.21 23.12
N LEU A 8 30.51 19.37 23.38
CA LEU A 8 30.59 18.02 22.81
C LEU A 8 29.44 17.12 23.32
N LEU A 9 29.10 17.21 24.61
CA LEU A 9 28.06 16.37 25.24
C LEU A 9 26.64 16.75 24.77
N VAL A 10 26.40 18.03 24.49
CA VAL A 10 25.15 18.51 23.89
C VAL A 10 25.03 18.04 22.43
N PHE A 11 26.14 18.03 21.68
CA PHE A 11 26.16 17.58 20.30
C PHE A 11 25.93 16.06 20.15
N VAL A 12 26.45 15.25 21.09
CA VAL A 12 26.17 13.80 21.11
C VAL A 12 24.72 13.51 21.54
N SER A 13 24.15 14.33 22.44
CA SER A 13 22.77 14.13 22.91
C SER A 13 21.72 14.47 21.85
N SER A 14 21.99 15.41 20.94
CA SER A 14 21.05 15.75 19.85
C SER A 14 21.00 14.68 18.75
N LEU A 15 22.06 13.89 18.55
CA LEU A 15 22.05 12.77 17.62
C LEU A 15 21.20 11.59 18.10
N ALA A 16 20.94 11.46 19.41
CA ALA A 16 20.17 10.34 19.96
C ALA A 16 18.64 10.52 19.84
N VAL A 17 18.15 11.69 19.43
CA VAL A 17 16.70 12.02 19.45
C VAL A 17 16.00 11.77 18.09
N THR A 18 16.72 11.41 17.03
CA THR A 18 16.11 11.20 15.69
C THR A 18 15.62 9.76 15.43
N GLY A 19 15.48 8.93 16.46
CA GLY A 19 15.17 7.50 16.33
C GLY A 19 13.70 7.06 16.46
N CYS A 20 12.75 7.97 16.71
CA CYS A 20 11.31 7.64 16.79
C CYS A 20 10.52 8.29 15.65
N GLY A 21 10.97 8.08 14.43
CA GLY A 21 10.15 8.23 13.23
C GLY A 21 9.99 6.85 12.61
N LYS A 22 8.76 6.37 12.45
CA LYS A 22 8.48 5.31 11.46
C LYS A 22 8.80 5.93 10.09
N ILE A 23 10.06 5.87 9.66
CA ILE A 23 10.44 6.20 8.29
C ILE A 23 9.84 5.10 7.43
N PHE A 24 8.66 5.37 6.87
CA PHE A 24 8.16 4.59 5.74
C PHE A 24 9.04 4.98 4.55
N VAL A 25 10.11 4.23 4.32
CA VAL A 25 10.79 4.27 3.03
C VAL A 25 9.84 3.63 2.03
N ARG A 26 8.95 4.41 1.41
CA ARG A 26 8.35 4.02 0.13
C ARG A 26 9.50 4.11 -0.87
N GLY A 27 10.17 2.98 -1.07
CA GLY A 27 11.17 2.83 -2.11
C GLY A 27 10.49 2.98 -3.46
N GLU A 28 10.48 4.19 -4.00
CA GLU A 28 10.20 4.45 -5.40
C GLU A 28 11.47 4.12 -6.19
N LEU A 29 11.66 2.84 -6.48
CA LEU A 29 12.59 2.41 -7.52
C LEU A 29 11.79 2.44 -8.81
N GLY A 30 11.92 3.53 -9.57
CA GLY A 30 11.39 3.61 -10.92
C GLY A 30 12.09 2.58 -11.83
N GLY A 31 11.32 1.59 -12.28
CA GLY A 31 11.71 0.62 -13.30
C GLY A 31 10.47 -0.17 -13.74
N SER A 32 10.18 -0.18 -15.03
CA SER A 32 8.99 -0.81 -15.63
C SER A 32 8.67 -2.20 -15.05
N SER A 33 7.42 -2.40 -14.62
CA SER A 33 6.85 -3.69 -14.13
C SER A 33 7.25 -4.14 -12.72
N ILE A 34 7.47 -3.21 -11.78
CA ILE A 34 7.66 -3.57 -10.37
C ILE A 34 6.30 -3.83 -9.72
N VAL A 35 6.06 -5.11 -9.46
CA VAL A 35 4.96 -5.61 -8.63
C VAL A 35 4.84 -4.76 -7.35
N GLN A 36 3.69 -4.13 -7.19
CA GLN A 36 3.32 -3.38 -5.99
C GLN A 36 2.60 -4.30 -5.02
N THR A 37 2.73 -4.02 -3.73
CA THR A 37 2.07 -4.80 -2.68
C THR A 37 1.23 -3.89 -1.81
N ALA A 38 -0.04 -4.25 -1.64
CA ALA A 38 -0.94 -3.64 -0.65
C ALA A 38 -1.28 -4.67 0.42
N SER A 39 -1.35 -4.25 1.68
CA SER A 39 -1.81 -5.11 2.77
C SER A 39 -2.74 -4.37 3.72
N GLY A 40 -3.81 -5.02 4.13
CA GLY A 40 -4.80 -4.46 5.05
C GLY A 40 -6.00 -5.38 5.23
N PHE A 41 -6.91 -4.99 6.12
CA PHE A 41 -8.20 -5.67 6.27
C PHE A 41 -9.11 -5.29 5.11
N VAL A 42 -9.71 -6.27 4.45
CA VAL A 42 -10.67 -5.98 3.38
C VAL A 42 -11.99 -5.55 4.01
N SER A 43 -12.41 -4.30 3.82
CA SER A 43 -13.67 -3.80 4.35
C SER A 43 -14.79 -3.82 3.30
N VAL A 44 -14.45 -3.56 2.03
CA VAL A 44 -15.43 -3.51 0.94
C VAL A 44 -14.84 -4.19 -0.29
N VAL A 45 -15.65 -5.01 -0.95
CA VAL A 45 -15.36 -5.59 -2.25
C VAL A 45 -16.56 -5.32 -3.16
N GLN A 46 -16.36 -4.51 -4.18
CA GLN A 46 -17.43 -4.08 -5.08
C GLN A 46 -17.03 -4.35 -6.53
N PHE A 47 -17.92 -4.98 -7.30
CA PHE A 47 -17.74 -5.17 -8.73
C PHE A 47 -18.42 -4.04 -9.50
N THR A 48 -17.74 -3.48 -10.49
CA THR A 48 -18.24 -2.41 -11.36
C THR A 48 -17.75 -2.64 -12.76
N ASN A 49 -18.40 -1.98 -13.73
CA ASN A 49 -17.88 -1.85 -15.08
C ASN A 49 -17.61 -0.39 -15.39
N MET A 50 -16.60 -0.12 -16.21
CA MET A 50 -16.23 1.22 -16.65
C MET A 50 -16.22 1.24 -18.17
N ALA A 51 -16.91 2.22 -18.78
CA ALA A 51 -16.90 2.36 -20.22
C ALA A 51 -15.52 2.88 -20.68
N ASP A 52 -14.84 2.11 -21.50
CA ASP A 52 -13.67 2.55 -22.24
C ASP A 52 -14.11 3.53 -23.35
N GLY A 53 -13.22 4.44 -23.74
CA GLY A 53 -13.48 5.47 -24.75
C GLY A 53 -13.92 4.93 -26.12
N ASN A 54 -13.74 3.63 -26.35
CA ASN A 54 -14.16 2.89 -27.54
C ASN A 54 -15.55 2.23 -27.42
N GLY A 55 -16.30 2.47 -26.34
CA GLY A 55 -17.63 1.90 -26.12
C GLY A 55 -17.64 0.44 -25.63
N THR A 56 -16.48 -0.07 -25.20
CA THR A 56 -16.38 -1.36 -24.52
C THR A 56 -16.50 -1.15 -23.01
N PHE A 57 -17.04 -2.12 -22.27
CA PHE A 57 -17.08 -2.07 -20.82
C PHE A 57 -15.96 -2.92 -20.26
N ILE A 58 -15.11 -2.33 -19.43
CA ILE A 58 -14.08 -3.04 -18.70
C ILE A 58 -14.63 -3.36 -17.32
N ASP A 59 -14.75 -4.65 -17.05
CA ASP A 59 -15.13 -5.16 -15.73
C ASP A 59 -13.98 -4.96 -14.74
N MET A 60 -14.30 -4.46 -13.55
CA MET A 60 -13.32 -4.13 -12.52
C MET A 60 -13.87 -4.40 -11.13
N THR A 61 -12.97 -4.67 -10.18
CA THR A 61 -13.30 -4.87 -8.79
C THR A 61 -12.61 -3.81 -7.93
N LEU A 62 -13.39 -3.04 -7.19
CA LEU A 62 -12.92 -2.06 -6.21
C LEU A 62 -12.81 -2.74 -4.85
N ILE A 63 -11.67 -2.56 -4.21
CA ILE A 63 -11.33 -3.20 -2.96
C ILE A 63 -10.83 -2.16 -1.99
N THR A 64 -11.55 -2.00 -0.88
CA THR A 64 -11.16 -1.06 0.18
C THR A 64 -10.42 -1.81 1.26
N PHE A 65 -9.14 -1.50 1.40
CA PHE A 65 -8.27 -1.98 2.48
C PHE A 65 -8.32 -1.00 3.65
N LEU A 66 -8.52 -1.52 4.85
CA LEU A 66 -8.46 -0.81 6.11
C LEU A 66 -7.19 -1.22 6.86
N LEU A 67 -6.30 -0.27 7.12
CA LEU A 67 -5.09 -0.51 7.90
C LEU A 67 -4.90 0.64 8.90
N ASN A 68 -4.86 0.32 10.20
CA ASN A 68 -4.67 1.30 11.27
C ASN A 68 -5.65 2.48 11.22
N GLY A 69 -6.91 2.24 10.84
CA GLY A 69 -7.95 3.27 10.72
C GLY A 69 -7.91 4.10 9.42
N ASN A 70 -6.97 3.83 8.51
CA ASN A 70 -6.96 4.43 7.18
C ASN A 70 -7.60 3.49 6.14
N ALA A 71 -8.53 4.02 5.34
CA ALA A 71 -9.18 3.29 4.25
C ALA A 71 -8.54 3.66 2.90
N THR A 72 -8.08 2.65 2.17
CA THR A 72 -7.46 2.81 0.84
C THR A 72 -8.22 1.94 -0.16
N THR A 73 -8.86 2.56 -1.15
CA THR A 73 -9.56 1.84 -2.22
C THR A 73 -8.63 1.62 -3.41
N MET A 74 -8.57 0.38 -3.88
CA MET A 74 -7.79 -0.05 -5.04
C MET A 74 -8.72 -0.66 -6.08
N THR A 75 -8.45 -0.39 -7.36
CA THR A 75 -9.24 -0.93 -8.48
C THR A 75 -8.43 -1.98 -9.22
N PHE A 76 -8.96 -3.20 -9.31
CA PHE A 76 -8.36 -4.31 -10.05
C PHE A 76 -9.15 -4.66 -11.29
N CYS A 77 -8.47 -5.08 -12.35
CA CYS A 77 -9.11 -5.52 -13.57
C CYS A 77 -9.79 -6.89 -13.39
N GLY A 78 -11.01 -7.04 -13.92
CA GLY A 78 -11.82 -8.25 -13.86
C GLY A 78 -12.60 -8.45 -12.55
N ASP A 79 -13.23 -9.63 -12.43
CA ASP A 79 -13.93 -10.05 -11.21
C ASP A 79 -12.96 -10.72 -10.23
N GLN A 80 -12.56 -9.97 -9.21
CA GLN A 80 -11.66 -10.43 -8.15
C GLN A 80 -12.40 -10.72 -6.84
N ARG A 81 -13.73 -10.71 -6.83
CA ARG A 81 -14.53 -10.88 -5.60
C ARG A 81 -14.22 -12.17 -4.85
N ASN A 82 -13.94 -13.24 -5.58
CA ASN A 82 -13.61 -14.54 -5.00
C ASN A 82 -12.21 -14.61 -4.36
N GLN A 83 -11.33 -13.66 -4.67
CA GLN A 83 -9.97 -13.63 -4.10
C GLN A 83 -9.89 -12.84 -2.80
N PHE A 84 -10.85 -11.96 -2.53
CA PHE A 84 -10.83 -11.07 -1.37
C PHE A 84 -12.01 -11.35 -0.44
N ALA A 85 -11.71 -11.94 0.71
CA ALA A 85 -12.70 -12.12 1.77
C ALA A 85 -12.79 -10.85 2.62
N VAL A 86 -14.02 -10.36 2.83
CA VAL A 86 -14.32 -9.23 3.73
C VAL A 86 -13.94 -9.62 5.18
N ASP A 87 -13.51 -8.64 5.96
CA ASP A 87 -13.03 -8.75 7.34
C ASP A 87 -11.79 -9.62 7.54
N GLN A 88 -11.09 -9.96 6.45
CA GLN A 88 -9.81 -10.69 6.51
C GLN A 88 -8.63 -9.76 6.25
N PHE A 89 -7.53 -10.02 6.95
CA PHE A 89 -6.25 -9.40 6.64
C PHE A 89 -5.64 -10.06 5.40
N VAL A 90 -5.45 -9.25 4.36
CA VAL A 90 -5.02 -9.71 3.05
C VAL A 90 -3.78 -8.93 2.61
N ARG A 91 -2.87 -9.61 1.94
CA ARG A 91 -1.78 -9.01 1.17
C ARG A 91 -2.00 -9.31 -0.30
N ALA A 92 -2.15 -8.26 -1.10
CA ALA A 92 -2.32 -8.34 -2.55
C ALA A 92 -1.08 -7.79 -3.26
N ASN A 93 -0.55 -8.57 -4.19
CA ASN A 93 0.48 -8.14 -5.12
C ASN A 93 -0.16 -7.85 -6.47
N PHE A 94 0.18 -6.73 -7.07
CA PHE A 94 -0.42 -6.27 -8.31
C PHE A 94 0.54 -5.46 -9.16
N THR A 95 0.31 -5.44 -10.45
CA THR A 95 0.99 -4.52 -11.37
C THR A 95 0.10 -3.29 -11.53
N PRO A 96 0.61 -2.08 -11.24
CA PRO A 96 -0.17 -0.86 -11.45
C PRO A 96 -0.43 -0.66 -12.95
N GLY A 97 -1.66 -0.32 -13.29
CA GLY A 97 -2.13 -0.06 -14.64
C GLY A 97 -3.23 0.99 -14.64
N GLN A 98 -3.56 1.51 -15.82
CA GLN A 98 -4.65 2.46 -16.02
C GLN A 98 -5.58 1.88 -17.09
N PRO A 99 -6.90 1.76 -16.84
CA PRO A 99 -7.68 2.32 -15.72
C PRO A 99 -7.72 1.48 -14.43
N CYS A 100 -7.20 0.25 -14.44
CA CYS A 100 -7.18 -0.65 -13.30
C CYS A 100 -5.84 -1.37 -13.17
N ALA A 101 -5.55 -1.87 -11.97
CA ALA A 101 -4.36 -2.66 -11.69
C ALA A 101 -4.58 -4.15 -12.01
N ASP A 102 -3.54 -4.83 -12.47
CA ASP A 102 -3.57 -6.28 -12.69
C ASP A 102 -3.17 -7.02 -11.42
N LEU A 103 -4.09 -7.81 -10.89
CA LEU A 103 -3.85 -8.61 -9.70
C LEU A 103 -2.96 -9.81 -10.04
N ILE A 104 -1.87 -9.99 -9.30
CA ILE A 104 -0.94 -11.11 -9.49
C ILE A 104 -1.22 -12.22 -8.48
N THR A 105 -1.22 -11.88 -7.19
CA THR A 105 -1.43 -12.86 -6.11
C THR A 105 -2.12 -12.21 -4.92
N VAL A 106 -2.96 -12.99 -4.25
CA VAL A 106 -3.62 -12.62 -3.00
C VAL A 106 -3.31 -13.67 -1.96
N VAL A 107 -2.84 -13.24 -0.79
CA VAL A 107 -2.60 -14.12 0.34
C VAL A 107 -3.42 -13.65 1.53
N ILE A 108 -4.21 -14.57 2.07
CA ILE A 108 -5.09 -14.37 3.22
C ILE A 108 -4.39 -14.93 4.46
N GLY A 109 -4.44 -14.21 5.59
CA GLY A 109 -4.02 -14.76 6.88
C GLY A 109 -2.51 -14.73 7.17
N PHE A 110 -1.79 -13.72 6.68
CA PHE A 110 -0.44 -13.45 7.21
C PHE A 110 -0.55 -12.90 8.63
N HIS A 111 -0.16 -13.71 9.61
CA HIS A 111 -0.11 -13.37 11.03
C HIS A 111 1.32 -13.40 11.55
#